data_AF-A0A560VIU7-F1
#
_entry.id   AF-A0A560VIU7-F1
#
_cell.length_a   1.000
_cell.length_b   1.000
_cell.length_c   1.000
_cell.angle_alpha   90.00
_cell.angle_beta   90.00
_cell.angle_gamma   90.00
#
_symmetry.space_group_name_H-M   'P 1'
#
loop_
_entity.id
_entity.type
_entity.pdbx_description
1 polymer ?
#
loop_
_entity_poly.entity_id
_entity_poly.type
_entity_poly.pdbx_seq_one_letter_code
_entity_poly.pdbx_strand_id
1 'polypeptide(L)'
;MHDGDAAEQREFAAIEVEWTIENNLPLAGHEAHYPHSLGNQLARARADDPGKQSDVTHADGSTGFYRVSVEAQRTSVPYRSAFEHRKPEARLESAIVAGPDGQEAYTDGLNRIKVLFVWDRLNQGDERASCWVRVAQSDTGDGYGSVHMPRAGEELLIGHIGNDIDRPIALYRVYNGAATPQWHSNGLLSGFRSKEFSGSGFNQMVMDDSTGQNRLQLYSSSTNAQLHLGYLIDHTGNTRGNFLGSGFDLSSDAYGALRAGHGLYVSTHPAGSQPLDAGEASNQLVGGESVMEALSQASETAQAESLSDGYEALKIFTDATRHGKTGVSGKGGNTAGGGTGSANVFAQPVMLFAAPAGVALSTQDSIHVAADHHVNLVSAQSTHVVAGKSLLASIAEKLSLFAQNAGMKLFAAKGKIEVQAHDDNIELTAQKAVRLVSATETIQVAAQQDVLLTSGGAYILIKDGNIEIHAPGKVDFKGASFNFSGPVSETYALPQFKPSYQAQYILKNQADGTPLVQHAYELKLPSGRTLLGHTNDLGETIPVYTPTAQPVSLKAFEQDKEDMQPWKYAGGGEPDIWADYLKVDPDERA
;
A
#
# COMPACT_ATOMS: atom_id res chain seq x y z
N MET A 1 -54.30 -64.34 -48.13
CA MET A 1 -53.11 -63.55 -48.60
C MET A 1 -51.91 -63.71 -47.68
N HIS A 2 -52.08 -64.07 -46.40
CA HIS A 2 -50.99 -64.32 -45.45
C HIS A 2 -50.90 -65.78 -44.99
N ASP A 3 -51.49 -66.72 -45.75
CA ASP A 3 -51.63 -68.13 -45.36
C ASP A 3 -50.30 -68.91 -45.32
N GLY A 4 -49.25 -68.38 -45.96
CA GLY A 4 -47.89 -68.92 -45.95
C GLY A 4 -46.97 -68.35 -44.85
N ASP A 5 -47.44 -67.40 -44.04
CA ASP A 5 -46.65 -66.77 -42.98
C ASP A 5 -46.66 -67.64 -41.69
N ALA A 6 -45.62 -67.53 -40.85
CA ALA A 6 -45.56 -68.19 -39.55
C ALA A 6 -46.74 -67.76 -38.64
N ALA A 7 -47.15 -68.60 -37.68
CA ALA A 7 -48.33 -68.35 -36.84
C ALA A 7 -48.31 -66.98 -36.14
N GLU A 8 -47.17 -66.59 -35.57
CA GLU A 8 -46.96 -65.30 -34.90
C GLU A 8 -47.03 -64.09 -35.84
N GLN A 9 -46.89 -64.31 -37.15
CA GLN A 9 -47.00 -63.26 -38.17
C GLN A 9 -48.44 -63.12 -38.70
N ARG A 10 -49.36 -64.02 -38.33
CA ARG A 10 -50.77 -64.00 -38.81
C ARG A 10 -51.74 -63.39 -37.81
N GLU A 11 -51.24 -62.83 -36.72
CA GLU A 11 -52.03 -62.06 -35.77
C GLU A 11 -52.01 -60.57 -36.14
N PHE A 12 -53.19 -59.95 -36.20
CA PHE A 12 -53.33 -58.53 -36.55
C PHE A 12 -54.15 -57.81 -35.49
N ALA A 13 -53.73 -56.61 -35.13
CA ALA A 13 -54.53 -55.65 -34.37
C ALA A 13 -55.28 -54.74 -35.34
N ALA A 14 -56.59 -54.55 -35.14
CA ALA A 14 -57.35 -53.52 -35.84
C ALA A 14 -56.94 -52.15 -35.27
N ILE A 15 -56.43 -51.27 -36.13
CA ILE A 15 -55.91 -49.94 -35.76
C ILE A 15 -56.89 -48.82 -36.13
N GLU A 16 -57.75 -49.05 -37.13
CA GLU A 16 -58.89 -48.19 -37.45
C GLU A 16 -60.06 -49.05 -37.90
N VAL A 17 -61.28 -48.67 -37.50
CA VAL A 17 -62.51 -49.30 -37.98
C VAL A 17 -63.46 -48.19 -38.42
N GLU A 18 -63.63 -48.05 -39.74
CA GLU A 18 -64.53 -47.08 -40.33
C GLU A 18 -65.87 -47.74 -40.67
N TRP A 19 -66.97 -47.16 -40.18
CA TRP A 19 -68.32 -47.64 -40.41
C TRP A 19 -69.04 -46.64 -41.32
N THR A 20 -69.24 -47.01 -42.57
CA THR A 20 -70.00 -46.19 -43.52
C THR A 20 -71.39 -46.76 -43.64
N ILE A 21 -72.39 -46.03 -43.14
CA ILE A 21 -73.77 -46.50 -43.03
C ILE A 21 -74.72 -45.49 -43.64
N GLU A 22 -75.58 -45.96 -44.54
CA GLU A 22 -76.78 -45.25 -44.97
C GLU A 22 -78.01 -46.00 -44.47
N ASN A 23 -78.83 -45.31 -43.69
CA ASN A 23 -80.05 -45.89 -43.14
C ASN A 23 -81.11 -46.03 -44.25
N ASN A 24 -81.89 -47.11 -44.19
CA ASN A 24 -82.99 -47.42 -45.10
C ASN A 24 -84.34 -46.79 -44.67
N LEU A 25 -84.32 -45.77 -43.82
CA LEU A 25 -85.54 -45.04 -43.45
C LEU A 25 -86.13 -44.33 -44.70
N PRO A 26 -87.46 -44.38 -44.91
CA PRO A 26 -88.12 -43.88 -46.13
C PRO A 26 -88.05 -42.35 -46.35
N LEU A 27 -87.26 -41.62 -45.56
CA LEU A 27 -87.00 -40.18 -45.68
C LEU A 27 -85.72 -39.84 -46.45
N ALA A 28 -84.81 -40.81 -46.67
CA ALA A 28 -83.49 -40.56 -47.26
C ALA A 28 -83.52 -39.99 -48.70
N GLY A 29 -84.61 -40.22 -49.45
CA GLY A 29 -84.77 -39.71 -50.82
C GLY A 29 -85.20 -38.24 -50.95
N HIS A 30 -85.45 -37.52 -49.84
CA HIS A 30 -86.07 -36.18 -49.85
C HIS A 30 -85.25 -35.08 -49.12
N GLU A 31 -83.99 -35.33 -48.77
CA GLU A 31 -83.15 -34.33 -48.08
C GLU A 31 -82.32 -33.47 -49.04
N ALA A 32 -82.24 -32.17 -48.73
CA ALA A 32 -81.49 -31.19 -49.51
C ALA A 32 -79.97 -31.48 -49.49
N HIS A 33 -79.31 -31.39 -50.64
CA HIS A 33 -77.85 -31.50 -50.73
C HIS A 33 -77.15 -30.38 -49.97
N TYR A 34 -76.73 -30.65 -48.73
CA TYR A 34 -75.87 -29.73 -47.99
C TYR A 34 -74.44 -29.77 -48.55
N PRO A 35 -73.77 -28.61 -48.75
CA PRO A 35 -72.44 -28.50 -49.36
C PRO A 35 -71.32 -29.30 -48.64
N HIS A 36 -71.54 -29.71 -47.39
CA HIS A 36 -70.61 -30.49 -46.59
C HIS A 36 -71.22 -31.80 -46.04
N SER A 37 -72.26 -32.33 -46.71
CA SER A 37 -72.84 -33.63 -46.34
C SER A 37 -71.89 -34.80 -46.60
N LEU A 38 -72.13 -35.92 -45.91
CA LEU A 38 -71.37 -37.17 -46.08
C LEU A 38 -71.69 -37.91 -47.40
N GLY A 39 -72.59 -37.37 -48.24
CA GLY A 39 -73.04 -38.03 -49.48
C GLY A 39 -71.91 -38.35 -50.45
N ASN A 40 -70.89 -37.49 -50.57
CA ASN A 40 -69.71 -37.77 -51.39
C ASN A 40 -68.83 -38.88 -50.83
N GLN A 41 -68.71 -38.99 -49.49
CA GLN A 41 -67.97 -40.07 -48.84
C GLN A 41 -68.71 -41.40 -49.01
N LEU A 42 -70.04 -41.38 -48.88
CA LEU A 42 -70.91 -42.53 -49.09
C LEU A 42 -70.85 -43.04 -50.54
N ALA A 43 -70.91 -42.14 -51.53
CA ALA A 43 -70.80 -42.50 -52.95
C ALA A 43 -69.43 -43.10 -53.31
N ARG A 44 -68.34 -42.57 -52.73
CA ARG A 44 -66.99 -43.16 -52.86
C ARG A 44 -66.92 -44.53 -52.23
N ALA A 45 -67.45 -44.69 -51.01
CA ALA A 45 -67.47 -45.98 -50.33
C ALA A 45 -68.24 -47.06 -51.09
N ARG A 46 -69.32 -46.69 -51.80
CA ARG A 46 -70.06 -47.56 -52.71
C ARG A 46 -69.26 -47.93 -53.97
N ALA A 47 -68.40 -47.04 -54.46
CA ALA A 47 -67.61 -47.23 -55.68
C ALA A 47 -66.31 -48.03 -55.48
N ASP A 48 -65.70 -47.99 -54.29
CA ASP A 48 -64.40 -48.63 -54.01
C ASP A 48 -64.41 -50.17 -54.03
N ASP A 49 -65.58 -50.81 -53.92
CA ASP A 49 -65.71 -52.27 -53.82
C ASP A 49 -66.79 -52.84 -54.78
N PRO A 50 -66.61 -52.70 -56.11
CA PRO A 50 -67.61 -53.10 -57.09
C PRO A 50 -67.79 -54.63 -57.07
N GLY A 51 -68.99 -55.08 -56.67
CA GLY A 51 -69.37 -56.50 -56.67
C GLY A 51 -69.48 -57.18 -55.31
N LYS A 52 -69.26 -56.47 -54.18
CA LYS A 52 -69.55 -56.99 -52.83
C LYS A 52 -70.98 -56.64 -52.38
N GLN A 53 -71.60 -57.52 -51.61
CA GLN A 53 -72.96 -57.36 -51.07
C GLN A 53 -72.94 -56.34 -49.90
N SER A 54 -72.96 -55.05 -50.22
CA SER A 54 -72.93 -53.95 -49.23
C SER A 54 -74.28 -53.24 -49.08
N ASP A 55 -75.25 -53.59 -49.93
CA ASP A 55 -76.63 -53.10 -49.88
C ASP A 55 -77.48 -54.02 -49.01
N VAL A 56 -78.25 -53.40 -48.10
CA VAL A 56 -79.16 -54.09 -47.18
C VAL A 56 -80.59 -53.76 -47.59
N THR A 57 -81.24 -54.70 -48.29
CA THR A 57 -82.62 -54.53 -48.78
C THR A 57 -83.63 -54.80 -47.67
N HIS A 58 -84.61 -53.90 -47.52
CA HIS A 58 -85.72 -54.04 -46.57
C HIS A 58 -87.00 -54.52 -47.26
N ALA A 59 -87.95 -55.05 -46.49
CA ALA A 59 -89.17 -55.67 -47.01
C ALA A 59 -90.12 -54.69 -47.73
N ASP A 60 -89.96 -53.39 -47.50
CA ASP A 60 -90.70 -52.30 -48.17
C ASP A 60 -90.06 -51.83 -49.48
N GLY A 61 -88.92 -52.42 -49.89
CA GLY A 61 -88.21 -52.11 -51.12
C GLY A 61 -87.14 -51.01 -51.00
N SER A 62 -86.97 -50.41 -49.82
CA SER A 62 -85.84 -49.52 -49.54
C SER A 62 -84.53 -50.31 -49.41
N THR A 63 -83.42 -49.69 -49.82
CA THR A 63 -82.07 -50.26 -49.70
C THR A 63 -81.19 -49.35 -48.86
N GLY A 64 -80.68 -49.87 -47.74
CA GLY A 64 -79.64 -49.20 -46.95
C GLY A 64 -78.25 -49.63 -47.43
N PHE A 65 -77.22 -48.99 -46.90
CA PHE A 65 -75.82 -49.37 -47.16
C PHE A 65 -75.08 -49.56 -45.85
N TYR A 66 -74.27 -50.60 -45.77
CA TYR A 66 -73.44 -50.86 -44.62
C TYR A 66 -72.09 -51.41 -45.07
N ARG A 67 -71.02 -50.65 -44.82
CA ARG A 67 -69.64 -51.06 -45.07
C ARG A 67 -68.83 -50.87 -43.80
N VAL A 68 -68.08 -51.90 -43.43
CA VAL A 68 -67.02 -51.79 -42.42
C VAL A 68 -65.68 -51.94 -43.12
N SER A 69 -64.86 -50.90 -43.04
CA SER A 69 -63.45 -50.97 -43.42
C SER A 69 -62.62 -51.12 -42.16
N VAL A 70 -61.69 -52.07 -42.14
CA VAL A 70 -60.77 -52.28 -41.02
C VAL A 70 -59.36 -52.07 -41.54
N GLU A 71 -58.66 -51.08 -41.00
CA GLU A 71 -57.21 -51.00 -41.13
C GLU A 71 -56.58 -51.87 -40.04
N ALA A 72 -55.69 -52.78 -40.42
CA ALA A 72 -55.09 -53.75 -39.51
C ALA A 72 -53.57 -53.79 -39.67
N GLN A 73 -52.87 -53.88 -38.54
CA GLN A 73 -51.40 -53.99 -38.46
C GLN A 73 -51.03 -55.31 -37.77
N ARG A 74 -49.94 -55.96 -38.19
CA ARG A 74 -49.44 -57.18 -37.53
C ARG A 74 -49.11 -56.89 -36.07
N THR A 75 -49.49 -57.79 -35.16
CA THR A 75 -49.17 -57.67 -33.71
C THR A 75 -47.66 -57.72 -33.43
N SER A 76 -46.88 -58.29 -34.36
CA SER A 76 -45.41 -58.30 -34.32
C SER A 76 -44.78 -56.91 -34.54
N VAL A 77 -45.53 -55.94 -35.05
CA VAL A 77 -45.06 -54.56 -35.27
C VAL A 77 -45.69 -53.64 -34.22
N PRO A 78 -44.89 -52.99 -33.35
CA PRO A 78 -45.42 -52.03 -32.38
C PRO A 78 -46.15 -50.88 -33.07
N TYR A 79 -47.41 -50.64 -32.68
CA TYR A 79 -48.18 -49.50 -33.16
C TYR A 79 -47.56 -48.16 -32.71
N ARG A 80 -47.66 -47.15 -33.58
CA ARG A 80 -47.30 -45.74 -33.30
C ARG A 80 -48.37 -44.85 -33.94
N SER A 81 -48.92 -43.92 -33.17
CA SER A 81 -49.88 -42.95 -33.68
C SER A 81 -49.24 -42.05 -34.75
N ALA A 82 -50.03 -41.65 -35.75
CA ALA A 82 -49.60 -40.70 -36.74
C ALA A 82 -49.34 -39.31 -36.11
N PHE A 83 -48.39 -38.56 -36.67
CA PHE A 83 -48.14 -37.17 -36.28
C PHE A 83 -49.22 -36.25 -36.85
N GLU A 84 -50.37 -36.21 -36.18
CA GLU A 84 -51.52 -35.37 -36.58
C GLU A 84 -51.41 -33.93 -36.07
N HIS A 85 -50.52 -33.68 -35.11
CA HIS A 85 -50.34 -32.38 -34.47
C HIS A 85 -49.06 -31.70 -34.94
N ARG A 86 -49.15 -30.39 -35.19
CA ARG A 86 -47.99 -29.55 -35.49
C ARG A 86 -47.35 -29.07 -34.20
N LYS A 87 -46.02 -29.00 -34.19
CA LYS A 87 -45.28 -28.42 -33.08
C LYS A 87 -45.67 -26.93 -32.92
N PRO A 88 -45.88 -26.44 -31.68
CA PRO A 88 -46.12 -25.02 -31.44
C PRO A 88 -44.98 -24.14 -32.00
N GLU A 89 -45.31 -22.97 -32.53
CA GLU A 89 -44.31 -21.97 -32.91
C GLU A 89 -43.81 -21.25 -31.65
N ALA A 90 -42.49 -21.22 -31.46
CA ALA A 90 -41.84 -20.58 -30.32
C ALA A 90 -41.24 -19.23 -30.75
N ARG A 91 -41.91 -18.14 -30.41
CA ARG A 91 -41.45 -16.78 -30.74
C ARG A 91 -40.52 -16.25 -29.64
N LEU A 92 -39.95 -15.07 -29.87
CA LEU A 92 -39.25 -14.34 -28.81
C LEU A 92 -40.29 -13.84 -27.81
N GLU A 93 -40.06 -14.07 -26.53
CA GLU A 93 -40.99 -13.73 -25.46
C GLU A 93 -40.29 -12.94 -24.34
N SER A 94 -41.06 -12.23 -23.53
CA SER A 94 -40.56 -11.60 -22.30
C SER A 94 -40.82 -12.50 -21.10
N ALA A 95 -39.87 -12.55 -20.17
CA ALA A 95 -39.99 -13.24 -18.90
C ALA A 95 -39.26 -12.47 -17.79
N ILE A 96 -39.72 -12.64 -16.55
CA ILE A 96 -39.12 -12.01 -15.38
C ILE A 96 -38.23 -13.04 -14.67
N VAL A 97 -37.04 -12.66 -14.23
CA VAL A 97 -36.16 -13.55 -13.46
C VAL A 97 -36.85 -13.94 -12.14
N ALA A 98 -36.91 -15.23 -11.90
CA ALA A 98 -37.56 -15.85 -10.75
C ALA A 98 -36.52 -16.51 -9.81
N GLY A 99 -36.89 -16.69 -8.55
CA GLY A 99 -36.02 -17.29 -7.53
C GLY A 99 -36.74 -17.43 -6.18
N PRO A 100 -36.11 -18.08 -5.18
CA PRO A 100 -36.69 -18.20 -3.85
C PRO A 100 -36.96 -16.83 -3.23
N ASP A 101 -38.02 -16.74 -2.41
CA ASP A 101 -38.38 -15.51 -1.72
C ASP A 101 -37.20 -14.92 -0.93
N GLY A 102 -36.98 -13.62 -1.10
CA GLY A 102 -35.91 -12.87 -0.44
C GLY A 102 -34.51 -13.05 -1.03
N GLN A 103 -34.33 -13.84 -2.09
CA GLN A 103 -33.04 -13.98 -2.78
C GLN A 103 -32.93 -13.04 -3.99
N GLU A 104 -31.95 -12.12 -3.95
CA GLU A 104 -31.70 -11.18 -5.05
C GLU A 104 -31.16 -11.85 -6.32
N ALA A 105 -30.45 -12.99 -6.20
CA ALA A 105 -30.01 -13.79 -7.34
C ALA A 105 -30.09 -15.28 -7.01
N TYR A 106 -30.51 -16.08 -8.00
CA TYR A 106 -30.64 -17.52 -7.88
C TYR A 106 -30.09 -18.21 -9.13
N THR A 107 -28.90 -18.82 -9.00
CA THR A 107 -28.18 -19.47 -10.11
C THR A 107 -27.65 -20.86 -9.73
N ASP A 108 -27.30 -21.67 -10.73
CA ASP A 108 -26.63 -22.96 -10.55
C ASP A 108 -25.13 -22.92 -10.92
N GLY A 109 -24.45 -24.07 -10.89
CA GLY A 109 -23.02 -24.19 -11.21
C GLY A 109 -22.62 -23.80 -12.65
N LEU A 110 -23.59 -23.56 -13.54
CA LEU A 110 -23.37 -23.06 -14.89
C LEU A 110 -23.85 -21.61 -15.07
N ASN A 111 -24.20 -20.93 -13.96
CA ASN A 111 -24.83 -19.62 -13.99
C ASN A 111 -26.12 -19.58 -14.85
N ARG A 112 -26.92 -20.66 -14.82
CA ARG A 112 -28.28 -20.62 -15.36
C ARG A 112 -29.22 -19.97 -14.36
N ILE A 113 -30.33 -19.43 -14.85
CA ILE A 113 -31.36 -18.76 -14.03
C ILE A 113 -32.70 -19.48 -14.15
N LYS A 114 -33.68 -19.07 -13.35
CA LYS A 114 -35.10 -19.39 -13.56
C LYS A 114 -35.88 -18.14 -13.93
N VAL A 115 -36.98 -18.32 -14.64
CA VAL A 115 -37.81 -17.23 -15.15
C VAL A 115 -39.29 -17.54 -14.99
N LEU A 116 -40.10 -16.51 -14.76
CA LEU A 116 -41.54 -16.56 -14.83
C LEU A 116 -41.98 -15.91 -16.15
N PHE A 117 -42.62 -16.70 -17.01
CA PHE A 117 -43.20 -16.18 -18.24
C PHE A 117 -44.45 -15.35 -17.94
N VAL A 118 -44.67 -14.28 -18.71
CA VAL A 118 -45.78 -13.33 -18.47
C VAL A 118 -47.17 -13.99 -18.57
N TRP A 119 -47.29 -15.07 -19.35
CA TRP A 119 -48.52 -15.82 -19.52
C TRP A 119 -48.76 -16.89 -18.44
N ASP A 120 -47.77 -17.16 -17.58
CA ASP A 120 -47.86 -18.17 -16.54
C ASP A 120 -48.65 -17.64 -15.33
N ARG A 121 -49.87 -18.14 -15.18
CA ARG A 121 -50.80 -17.76 -14.10
C ARG A 121 -50.82 -18.75 -12.94
N LEU A 122 -50.09 -19.87 -13.07
CA LEU A 122 -50.11 -20.96 -12.09
C LEU A 122 -48.93 -20.85 -11.12
N ASN A 123 -47.78 -20.37 -11.60
CA ASN A 123 -46.60 -20.15 -10.78
C ASN A 123 -46.60 -18.76 -10.12
N GLN A 124 -46.06 -18.67 -8.91
CA GLN A 124 -45.96 -17.43 -8.14
C GLN A 124 -44.65 -16.66 -8.39
N GLY A 125 -43.78 -17.16 -9.29
CA GLY A 125 -42.47 -16.56 -9.56
C GLY A 125 -41.36 -17.02 -8.60
N ASP A 126 -41.55 -18.17 -7.94
CA ASP A 126 -40.58 -18.79 -7.05
C ASP A 126 -39.51 -19.63 -7.79
N GLU A 127 -38.71 -20.40 -7.06
CA GLU A 127 -37.71 -21.29 -7.66
C GLU A 127 -38.29 -22.44 -8.49
N ARG A 128 -39.61 -22.56 -8.64
CA ARG A 128 -40.27 -23.62 -9.42
C ARG A 128 -40.86 -23.09 -10.72
N ALA A 129 -40.81 -21.78 -10.95
CA ALA A 129 -41.39 -21.12 -12.12
C ALA A 129 -40.94 -21.69 -13.47
N SER A 130 -39.68 -22.14 -13.58
CA SER A 130 -39.17 -22.76 -14.81
C SER A 130 -38.08 -23.81 -14.58
N CYS A 131 -37.69 -24.46 -15.68
CA CYS A 131 -36.40 -25.14 -15.78
C CYS A 131 -35.24 -24.13 -15.71
N TRP A 132 -34.01 -24.64 -15.63
CA TRP A 132 -32.82 -23.80 -15.72
C TRP A 132 -32.60 -23.27 -17.13
N VAL A 133 -32.65 -21.96 -17.28
CA VAL A 133 -32.48 -21.24 -18.55
C VAL A 133 -31.05 -20.69 -18.64
N ARG A 134 -30.37 -20.96 -19.75
CA ARG A 134 -29.04 -20.38 -20.03
C ARG A 134 -29.17 -18.91 -20.38
N VAL A 135 -28.17 -18.12 -20.00
CA VAL A 135 -28.11 -16.68 -20.28
C VAL A 135 -26.99 -16.40 -21.28
N ALA A 136 -27.32 -15.76 -22.39
CA ALA A 136 -26.33 -15.24 -23.32
C ALA A 136 -25.57 -14.08 -22.65
N GLN A 137 -24.24 -14.14 -22.69
CA GLN A 137 -23.36 -13.07 -22.21
C GLN A 137 -22.81 -12.28 -23.40
N SER A 138 -22.25 -11.09 -23.14
CA SER A 138 -21.68 -10.24 -24.19
C SER A 138 -20.38 -10.80 -24.77
N ASP A 139 -19.67 -11.63 -24.01
CA ASP A 139 -18.47 -12.37 -24.43
C ASP A 139 -18.36 -13.66 -23.60
N THR A 140 -17.95 -14.78 -24.21
CA THR A 140 -17.87 -16.09 -23.53
C THR A 140 -16.77 -16.98 -24.07
N GLY A 141 -16.03 -17.63 -23.18
CA GLY A 141 -15.11 -18.72 -23.50
C GLY A 141 -14.79 -19.61 -22.30
N ASP A 142 -13.92 -20.60 -22.50
CA ASP A 142 -13.47 -21.51 -21.43
C ASP A 142 -12.47 -20.79 -20.52
N GLY A 143 -12.98 -20.19 -19.44
CA GLY A 143 -12.18 -19.45 -18.45
C GLY A 143 -11.96 -17.96 -18.75
N TYR A 144 -12.64 -17.38 -19.74
CA TYR A 144 -12.61 -15.94 -20.06
C TYR A 144 -13.97 -15.43 -20.57
N GLY A 145 -14.13 -14.12 -20.67
CA GLY A 145 -15.34 -13.46 -21.17
C GLY A 145 -16.01 -12.57 -20.13
N SER A 146 -17.28 -12.24 -20.36
CA SER A 146 -18.09 -11.44 -19.43
C SER A 146 -19.09 -12.33 -18.68
N VAL A 147 -19.23 -12.05 -17.38
CA VAL A 147 -20.28 -12.67 -16.56
C VAL A 147 -21.00 -11.55 -15.83
N HIS A 148 -22.18 -11.23 -16.32
CA HIS A 148 -23.15 -10.46 -15.58
C HIS A 148 -24.35 -11.38 -15.42
N MET A 149 -24.89 -11.55 -14.22
CA MET A 149 -26.05 -12.42 -14.01
C MET A 149 -27.32 -11.63 -13.77
N PRO A 150 -28.44 -11.97 -14.43
CA PRO A 150 -29.72 -11.36 -14.13
C PRO A 150 -30.14 -11.61 -12.68
N ARG A 151 -30.75 -10.60 -12.06
CA ARG A 151 -31.26 -10.65 -10.68
C ARG A 151 -32.77 -10.81 -10.67
N ALA A 152 -33.32 -11.37 -9.59
CA ALA A 152 -34.76 -11.56 -9.43
C ALA A 152 -35.52 -10.25 -9.68
N GLY A 153 -36.58 -10.33 -10.48
CA GLY A 153 -37.37 -9.17 -10.91
C GLY A 153 -36.88 -8.44 -12.18
N GLU A 154 -35.69 -8.76 -12.70
CA GLU A 154 -35.24 -8.21 -13.99
C GLU A 154 -35.99 -8.82 -15.18
N GLU A 155 -36.21 -8.03 -16.22
CA GLU A 155 -36.89 -8.47 -17.44
C GLU A 155 -35.90 -8.94 -18.51
N LEU A 156 -36.20 -10.10 -19.09
CA LEU A 156 -35.39 -10.78 -20.09
C LEU A 156 -36.19 -11.07 -21.35
N LEU A 157 -35.49 -11.07 -22.49
CA LEU A 157 -36.00 -11.62 -23.74
C LEU A 157 -35.55 -13.07 -23.88
N ILE A 158 -36.51 -13.98 -23.95
CA ILE A 158 -36.32 -15.43 -24.05
C ILE A 158 -36.52 -15.86 -25.50
N GLY A 159 -35.47 -16.43 -26.08
CA GLY A 159 -35.53 -17.13 -27.35
C GLY A 159 -35.63 -18.64 -27.16
N HIS A 160 -35.91 -19.34 -28.24
CA HIS A 160 -36.17 -20.78 -28.24
C HIS A 160 -35.31 -21.49 -29.29
N ILE A 161 -34.38 -22.34 -28.84
CA ILE A 161 -33.39 -22.96 -29.73
C ILE A 161 -34.10 -23.92 -30.69
N GLY A 162 -33.99 -23.64 -31.99
CA GLY A 162 -34.62 -24.46 -33.03
C GLY A 162 -36.14 -24.29 -33.09
N ASN A 163 -36.67 -23.15 -32.64
CA ASN A 163 -38.12 -22.88 -32.60
C ASN A 163 -38.86 -23.92 -31.72
N ASP A 164 -38.25 -24.29 -30.59
CA ASP A 164 -38.72 -25.31 -29.65
C ASP A 164 -39.03 -24.71 -28.28
N ILE A 165 -40.30 -24.71 -27.89
CA ILE A 165 -40.76 -24.15 -26.60
C ILE A 165 -40.07 -24.81 -25.39
N ASP A 166 -39.63 -26.05 -25.53
CA ASP A 166 -38.96 -26.79 -24.44
C ASP A 166 -37.48 -26.43 -24.29
N ARG A 167 -36.95 -25.53 -25.13
CA ARG A 167 -35.52 -25.16 -25.18
C ARG A 167 -35.30 -23.65 -25.04
N PRO A 168 -35.74 -23.03 -23.93
CA PRO A 168 -35.57 -21.61 -23.70
C PRO A 168 -34.09 -21.23 -23.49
N ILE A 169 -33.74 -20.03 -23.95
CA ILE A 169 -32.47 -19.36 -23.71
C ILE A 169 -32.72 -17.86 -23.55
N ALA A 170 -32.19 -17.26 -22.49
CA ALA A 170 -32.26 -15.81 -22.29
C ALA A 170 -31.21 -15.14 -23.18
N LEU A 171 -31.66 -14.25 -24.07
CA LEU A 171 -30.82 -13.61 -25.07
C LEU A 171 -30.39 -12.20 -24.67
N TYR A 172 -31.31 -11.43 -24.09
CA TYR A 172 -31.09 -10.02 -23.78
C TYR A 172 -31.77 -9.65 -22.45
N ARG A 173 -31.31 -8.53 -21.88
CA ARG A 173 -32.02 -7.83 -20.81
C ARG A 173 -32.55 -6.53 -21.34
N VAL A 174 -33.69 -6.12 -20.82
CA VAL A 174 -34.31 -4.87 -21.19
C VAL A 174 -34.68 -4.09 -19.93
N TYR A 175 -34.50 -2.79 -19.99
CA TYR A 175 -35.09 -1.89 -19.00
C TYR A 175 -36.59 -1.74 -19.28
N ASN A 176 -37.36 -1.49 -18.24
CA ASN A 176 -38.80 -1.29 -18.30
C ASN A 176 -39.25 -0.18 -17.35
N GLY A 177 -40.56 -0.04 -17.12
CA GLY A 177 -41.10 1.00 -16.24
C GLY A 177 -40.74 0.85 -14.76
N ALA A 178 -40.39 -0.37 -14.31
CA ALA A 178 -39.99 -0.64 -12.93
C ALA A 178 -38.46 -0.59 -12.76
N ALA A 179 -37.71 -1.04 -13.76
CA ALA A 179 -36.25 -1.00 -13.81
C ALA A 179 -35.80 -0.05 -14.92
N THR A 180 -35.41 1.18 -14.54
CA THR A 180 -34.93 2.20 -15.48
C THR A 180 -33.41 2.22 -15.58
N PRO A 181 -32.83 2.59 -16.74
CA PRO A 181 -31.39 2.76 -16.86
C PRO A 181 -30.85 3.84 -15.93
N GLN A 182 -29.64 3.62 -15.41
CA GLN A 182 -28.95 4.59 -14.55
C GLN A 182 -28.63 5.90 -15.29
N TRP A 183 -28.21 5.79 -16.55
CA TRP A 183 -27.88 6.91 -17.42
C TRP A 183 -28.84 6.94 -18.60
N HIS A 184 -29.47 8.09 -18.82
CA HIS A 184 -30.61 8.19 -19.74
C HIS A 184 -30.88 9.62 -20.19
N SER A 185 -31.88 9.78 -21.08
CA SER A 185 -32.42 11.04 -21.61
C SER A 185 -31.51 11.85 -22.53
N ASN A 186 -30.20 11.96 -22.26
CA ASN A 186 -29.29 12.82 -23.03
C ASN A 186 -28.36 12.05 -23.97
N GLY A 187 -28.16 10.75 -23.76
CA GLY A 187 -27.26 9.92 -24.57
C GLY A 187 -25.76 10.26 -24.44
N LEU A 188 -25.38 11.05 -23.43
CA LEU A 188 -23.99 11.50 -23.21
C LEU A 188 -23.19 10.49 -22.37
N LEU A 189 -23.85 9.86 -21.40
CA LEU A 189 -23.23 8.96 -20.45
C LEU A 189 -23.45 7.50 -20.86
N SER A 190 -22.38 6.72 -20.81
CA SER A 190 -22.39 5.28 -21.09
C SER A 190 -21.45 4.53 -20.14
N GLY A 191 -21.63 3.21 -20.02
CA GLY A 191 -20.72 2.36 -19.24
C GLY A 191 -21.42 1.28 -18.43
N PHE A 192 -20.83 0.90 -17.29
CA PHE A 192 -21.31 -0.17 -16.42
C PHE A 192 -21.45 0.32 -14.98
N ARG A 193 -22.58 0.03 -14.35
CA ARG A 193 -22.76 0.22 -12.91
C ARG A 193 -23.30 -1.07 -12.29
N SER A 194 -22.59 -1.58 -11.29
CA SER A 194 -23.06 -2.70 -10.49
C SER A 194 -23.95 -2.21 -9.35
N LYS A 195 -24.55 -3.16 -8.62
CA LYS A 195 -25.21 -2.92 -7.34
C LYS A 195 -24.67 -3.92 -6.33
N GLU A 196 -24.33 -3.46 -5.14
CA GLU A 196 -23.95 -4.31 -4.01
C GLU A 196 -25.06 -5.33 -3.74
N PHE A 197 -24.68 -6.55 -3.39
CA PHE A 197 -25.64 -7.61 -3.09
C PHE A 197 -26.25 -7.37 -1.70
N SER A 198 -27.57 -7.31 -1.61
CA SER A 198 -28.28 -7.00 -0.34
C SER A 198 -27.88 -5.67 0.32
N GLY A 199 -27.29 -4.73 -0.45
CA GLY A 199 -26.81 -3.44 0.04
C GLY A 199 -27.14 -2.28 -0.92
N SER A 200 -26.56 -1.11 -0.65
CA SER A 200 -26.76 0.12 -1.43
C SER A 200 -25.52 0.62 -2.16
N GLY A 201 -24.37 -0.04 -1.94
CA GLY A 201 -23.13 0.28 -2.64
C GLY A 201 -23.17 -0.08 -4.12
N PHE A 202 -22.15 0.37 -4.85
CA PHE A 202 -21.98 0.10 -6.28
C PHE A 202 -20.54 0.33 -6.71
N ASN A 203 -20.17 -0.33 -7.80
CA ASN A 203 -19.00 0.04 -8.59
C ASN A 203 -19.49 0.59 -9.92
N GLN A 204 -18.78 1.55 -10.49
CA GLN A 204 -19.11 2.05 -11.81
C GLN A 204 -17.87 2.36 -12.65
N MET A 205 -18.05 2.15 -13.95
CA MET A 205 -17.20 2.63 -15.02
C MET A 205 -18.08 3.50 -15.91
N VAL A 206 -17.80 4.80 -15.97
CA VAL A 206 -18.62 5.76 -16.73
C VAL A 206 -17.75 6.48 -17.75
N MET A 207 -18.21 6.48 -19.00
CA MET A 207 -17.70 7.30 -20.09
C MET A 207 -18.71 8.44 -20.32
N ASP A 208 -18.20 9.66 -20.46
CA ASP A 208 -19.01 10.83 -20.82
C ASP A 208 -18.48 11.40 -22.13
N ASP A 209 -19.29 11.29 -23.18
CA ASP A 209 -18.94 11.71 -24.54
C ASP A 209 -19.42 13.13 -24.86
N SER A 210 -19.67 13.93 -23.82
CA SER A 210 -19.97 15.35 -23.97
C SER A 210 -18.90 16.06 -24.81
N THR A 211 -19.35 16.84 -25.80
CA THR A 211 -18.48 17.51 -26.77
C THR A 211 -17.44 18.40 -26.08
N GLY A 212 -16.15 18.13 -26.33
CA GLY A 212 -15.04 18.87 -25.73
C GLY A 212 -14.79 18.58 -24.25
N GLN A 213 -15.52 17.64 -23.65
CA GLN A 213 -15.48 17.32 -22.22
C GLN A 213 -15.41 15.80 -21.98
N ASN A 214 -14.69 15.09 -22.86
CA ASN A 214 -14.58 13.64 -22.75
C ASN A 214 -13.89 13.25 -21.43
N ARG A 215 -14.48 12.29 -20.71
CA ARG A 215 -13.94 11.78 -19.45
C ARG A 215 -14.28 10.31 -19.24
N LEU A 216 -13.47 9.68 -18.39
CA LEU A 216 -13.71 8.34 -17.87
C LEU A 216 -13.63 8.36 -16.33
N GLN A 217 -14.54 7.66 -15.66
CA GLN A 217 -14.51 7.49 -14.21
C GLN A 217 -14.64 6.01 -13.86
N LEU A 218 -13.64 5.47 -13.15
CA LEU A 218 -13.76 4.23 -12.39
C LEU A 218 -14.00 4.61 -10.92
N TYR A 219 -15.07 4.10 -10.32
CA TYR A 219 -15.47 4.49 -8.97
C TYR A 219 -16.03 3.30 -8.19
N SER A 220 -15.67 3.22 -6.92
CA SER A 220 -16.33 2.37 -5.92
C SER A 220 -16.94 3.24 -4.84
N SER A 221 -18.21 2.99 -4.52
CA SER A 221 -18.86 3.66 -3.38
C SER A 221 -18.25 3.25 -2.04
N SER A 222 -17.54 2.12 -2.01
CA SER A 222 -16.74 1.75 -0.85
C SER A 222 -15.58 2.72 -0.73
N THR A 223 -15.55 3.47 0.37
CA THR A 223 -14.53 4.49 0.69
C THR A 223 -14.35 5.59 -0.35
N ASN A 224 -15.35 5.84 -1.21
CA ASN A 224 -15.29 6.82 -2.30
C ASN A 224 -14.02 6.71 -3.17
N ALA A 225 -13.54 5.48 -3.39
CA ALA A 225 -12.31 5.26 -4.15
C ALA A 225 -12.55 5.46 -5.66
N GLN A 226 -11.73 6.28 -6.32
CA GLN A 226 -11.90 6.58 -7.74
C GLN A 226 -10.61 6.82 -8.53
N LEU A 227 -10.68 6.51 -9.83
CA LEU A 227 -9.80 7.04 -10.87
C LEU A 227 -10.67 7.83 -11.87
N HIS A 228 -10.43 9.13 -11.96
CA HIS A 228 -11.16 10.05 -12.84
C HIS A 228 -10.19 10.64 -13.85
N LEU A 229 -10.47 10.50 -15.15
CA LEU A 229 -9.58 10.86 -16.24
C LEU A 229 -10.25 11.84 -17.21
N GLY A 230 -9.49 12.78 -17.76
CA GLY A 230 -9.95 13.72 -18.79
C GLY A 230 -10.55 14.98 -18.19
N TYR A 231 -11.78 15.31 -18.57
CA TYR A 231 -12.51 16.48 -18.08
C TYR A 231 -13.26 16.18 -16.78
N LEU A 232 -12.68 16.55 -15.64
CA LEU A 232 -13.19 16.18 -14.32
C LEU A 232 -14.39 17.07 -13.96
N ILE A 233 -15.53 16.43 -13.65
CA ILE A 233 -16.73 17.11 -13.15
C ILE A 233 -17.30 16.35 -11.95
N ASP A 234 -18.00 17.06 -11.08
CA ASP A 234 -18.88 16.44 -10.11
C ASP A 234 -19.97 15.63 -10.84
N HIS A 235 -20.32 14.46 -10.32
CA HIS A 235 -21.22 13.53 -10.98
C HIS A 235 -22.06 12.79 -9.95
N THR A 236 -23.37 13.04 -9.99
CA THR A 236 -24.35 12.32 -9.17
C THR A 236 -25.41 11.70 -10.08
N GLY A 237 -25.46 10.37 -10.11
CA GLY A 237 -26.52 9.64 -10.82
C GLY A 237 -26.48 9.82 -12.34
N ASN A 238 -27.45 10.53 -12.90
CA ASN A 238 -27.52 10.90 -14.32
C ASN A 238 -27.23 12.40 -14.55
N THR A 239 -26.79 13.10 -13.51
CA THR A 239 -26.60 14.54 -13.49
C THR A 239 -25.13 14.90 -13.56
N ARG A 240 -24.78 15.71 -14.55
CA ARG A 240 -23.47 16.36 -14.69
C ARG A 240 -23.43 17.59 -13.79
N GLY A 241 -22.44 17.67 -12.90
CA GLY A 241 -22.24 18.75 -11.94
C GLY A 241 -21.16 19.75 -12.36
N ASN A 242 -20.56 20.41 -11.37
CA ASN A 242 -19.55 21.45 -11.57
C ASN A 242 -18.25 20.90 -12.17
N PHE A 243 -17.53 21.74 -12.92
CA PHE A 243 -16.17 21.47 -13.34
C PHE A 243 -15.22 21.41 -12.13
N LEU A 244 -14.45 20.34 -12.04
CA LEU A 244 -13.47 20.08 -10.96
C LEU A 244 -12.02 20.23 -11.44
N GLY A 245 -11.76 20.12 -12.74
CA GLY A 245 -10.41 20.24 -13.30
C GLY A 245 -10.22 19.39 -14.56
N SER A 246 -8.99 19.36 -15.06
CA SER A 246 -8.60 18.54 -16.22
C SER A 246 -7.34 17.77 -15.90
N GLY A 247 -7.27 16.50 -16.32
CA GLY A 247 -6.11 15.63 -16.08
C GLY A 247 -6.54 14.29 -15.51
N PHE A 248 -6.00 13.92 -14.36
CA PHE A 248 -6.42 12.74 -13.62
C PHE A 248 -6.58 13.05 -12.13
N ASP A 249 -7.55 12.40 -11.49
CA ASP A 249 -7.69 12.34 -10.03
C ASP A 249 -7.71 10.88 -9.59
N LEU A 250 -6.88 10.54 -8.61
CA LEU A 250 -6.85 9.25 -7.94
C LEU A 250 -7.07 9.52 -6.44
N SER A 251 -8.26 9.21 -5.94
CA SER A 251 -8.68 9.56 -4.58
C SER A 251 -9.39 8.41 -3.87
N SER A 252 -9.34 8.43 -2.54
CA SER A 252 -10.02 7.48 -1.63
C SER A 252 -10.06 8.08 -0.23
N ASP A 253 -11.15 7.84 0.50
CA ASP A 253 -11.29 8.22 1.92
C ASP A 253 -10.58 7.24 2.87
N ALA A 254 -9.93 6.21 2.34
CA ALA A 254 -9.21 5.19 3.09
C ALA A 254 -7.71 5.18 2.75
N TYR A 255 -7.12 3.98 2.64
CA TYR A 255 -5.69 3.82 2.37
C TYR A 255 -5.37 3.90 0.87
N GLY A 256 -4.18 4.39 0.54
CA GLY A 256 -3.63 4.40 -0.82
C GLY A 256 -2.19 3.91 -0.84
N ALA A 257 -1.81 3.19 -1.90
CA ALA A 257 -0.44 2.73 -2.10
C ALA A 257 -0.06 2.76 -3.59
N LEU A 258 1.07 3.40 -3.90
CA LEU A 258 1.73 3.33 -5.21
C LEU A 258 3.01 2.51 -5.05
N ARG A 259 3.10 1.37 -5.76
CA ARG A 259 4.25 0.44 -5.64
C ARG A 259 4.80 0.11 -7.00
N ALA A 260 6.09 0.36 -7.20
CA ALA A 260 6.81 0.01 -8.42
C ALA A 260 8.14 -0.66 -8.06
N GLY A 261 8.20 -2.00 -8.18
CA GLY A 261 9.35 -2.81 -7.76
C GLY A 261 10.64 -2.60 -8.56
N HIS A 262 10.59 -1.82 -9.64
CA HIS A 262 11.73 -1.47 -10.49
C HIS A 262 11.97 0.04 -10.57
N GLY A 263 11.37 0.82 -9.67
CA GLY A 263 11.54 2.27 -9.57
C GLY A 263 10.28 3.07 -9.89
N LEU A 264 10.22 4.30 -9.38
CA LEU A 264 9.07 5.21 -9.52
C LEU A 264 9.55 6.61 -9.94
N TYR A 265 8.96 7.16 -11.00
CA TYR A 265 9.23 8.52 -11.45
C TYR A 265 7.97 9.37 -11.32
N VAL A 266 8.05 10.45 -10.55
CA VAL A 266 6.97 11.43 -10.38
C VAL A 266 7.46 12.77 -10.88
N SER A 267 6.82 13.29 -11.93
CA SER A 267 7.34 14.44 -12.66
C SER A 267 6.26 15.42 -13.10
N THR A 268 6.63 16.70 -13.12
CA THR A 268 5.85 17.77 -13.77
C THR A 268 6.52 18.29 -15.04
N HIS A 269 7.57 17.61 -15.51
CA HIS A 269 8.10 17.86 -16.85
C HIS A 269 7.05 17.48 -17.92
N PRO A 270 7.07 18.12 -19.10
CA PRO A 270 6.22 17.73 -20.22
C PRO A 270 6.33 16.23 -20.52
N ALA A 271 5.21 15.59 -20.84
CA ALA A 271 5.19 14.16 -21.10
C ALA A 271 6.12 13.80 -22.27
N GLY A 272 7.12 12.97 -22.00
CA GLY A 272 7.95 12.35 -23.01
C GLY A 272 7.21 11.24 -23.77
N SER A 273 7.86 10.66 -24.77
CA SER A 273 7.31 9.51 -25.52
C SER A 273 7.31 8.21 -24.71
N GLN A 274 8.06 8.15 -23.60
CA GLN A 274 8.21 6.99 -22.74
C GLN A 274 7.88 7.34 -21.28
N PRO A 275 7.15 6.48 -20.54
CA PRO A 275 6.74 6.79 -19.16
C PRO A 275 7.88 7.06 -18.17
N LEU A 276 9.04 6.42 -18.38
CA LEU A 276 10.23 6.58 -17.54
C LEU A 276 11.33 7.39 -18.24
N ASP A 277 10.99 8.22 -19.24
CA ASP A 277 11.96 9.19 -19.77
C ASP A 277 12.24 10.29 -18.73
N ALA A 278 13.32 10.10 -17.97
CA ALA A 278 13.78 11.01 -16.95
C ALA A 278 14.85 11.99 -17.46
N GLY A 279 15.08 12.12 -18.77
CA GLY A 279 16.21 12.87 -19.34
C GLY A 279 16.38 14.28 -18.78
N GLU A 280 15.28 15.06 -18.73
CA GLU A 280 15.26 16.42 -18.16
C GLU A 280 15.62 16.42 -16.67
N ALA A 281 15.05 15.50 -15.89
CA ALA A 281 15.32 15.39 -14.46
C ALA A 281 16.77 14.94 -14.19
N SER A 282 17.28 13.98 -14.95
CA SER A 282 18.66 13.55 -14.88
C SER A 282 19.63 14.69 -15.21
N ASN A 283 19.29 15.59 -16.15
CA ASN A 283 20.12 16.76 -16.44
C ASN A 283 20.17 17.75 -15.26
N GLN A 284 19.08 17.89 -14.51
CA GLN A 284 19.08 18.68 -13.27
C GLN A 284 20.00 18.06 -12.21
N LEU A 285 20.02 16.73 -12.08
CA LEU A 285 20.93 16.02 -11.18
C LEU A 285 22.40 16.23 -11.58
N VAL A 286 22.72 16.14 -12.87
CA VAL A 286 24.07 16.47 -13.40
C VAL A 286 24.49 17.91 -13.08
N GLY A 287 23.55 18.86 -13.07
CA GLY A 287 23.81 20.22 -12.59
C GLY A 287 24.20 20.27 -11.11
N GLY A 288 23.53 19.48 -10.26
CA GLY A 288 23.87 19.33 -8.85
C GLY A 288 25.22 18.65 -8.63
N GLU A 289 25.51 17.59 -9.39
CA GLU A 289 26.81 16.91 -9.41
C GLU A 289 27.95 17.90 -9.69
N SER A 290 27.78 18.75 -10.70
CA SER A 290 28.79 19.77 -11.08
C SER A 290 29.07 20.76 -9.95
N VAL A 291 28.04 21.18 -9.20
CA VAL A 291 28.21 22.08 -8.04
C VAL A 291 28.99 21.36 -6.92
N MET A 292 28.66 20.11 -6.66
CA MET A 292 29.28 19.32 -5.60
C MET A 292 30.75 19.02 -5.92
N GLU A 293 31.07 18.63 -7.15
CA GLU A 293 32.44 18.38 -7.60
C GLU A 293 33.33 19.64 -7.48
N ALA A 294 32.84 20.79 -7.96
CA ALA A 294 33.59 22.04 -7.89
C ALA A 294 33.87 22.48 -6.44
N LEU A 295 32.88 22.35 -5.54
CA LEU A 295 33.06 22.68 -4.12
C LEU A 295 33.93 21.66 -3.39
N SER A 296 33.91 20.39 -3.80
CA SER A 296 34.80 19.34 -3.29
C SER A 296 36.27 19.70 -3.54
N GLN A 297 36.60 19.99 -4.81
CA GLN A 297 37.97 20.37 -5.22
C GLN A 297 38.45 21.64 -4.50
N ALA A 298 37.56 22.63 -4.35
CA ALA A 298 37.88 23.86 -3.62
C ALA A 298 38.14 23.61 -2.12
N SER A 299 37.37 22.69 -1.51
CA SER A 299 37.53 22.31 -0.10
C SER A 299 38.88 21.61 0.12
N GLU A 300 39.23 20.63 -0.72
CA GLU A 300 40.51 19.92 -0.65
C GLU A 300 41.71 20.87 -0.83
N THR A 301 41.63 21.78 -1.79
CA THR A 301 42.66 22.80 -2.02
C THR A 301 42.85 23.70 -0.79
N ALA A 302 41.76 23.98 -0.07
CA ALA A 302 41.77 24.74 1.18
C ALA A 302 42.04 23.88 2.43
N GLN A 303 42.35 22.59 2.27
CA GLN A 303 42.57 21.62 3.36
C GLN A 303 41.34 21.44 4.27
N ALA A 304 40.14 21.71 3.75
CA ALA A 304 38.87 21.30 4.35
C ALA A 304 38.47 19.91 3.83
N GLU A 305 37.46 19.30 4.46
CA GLU A 305 36.97 17.97 4.06
C GLU A 305 36.37 17.94 2.66
N SER A 306 36.61 16.83 1.95
CA SER A 306 36.07 16.57 0.61
C SER A 306 34.58 16.24 0.64
N LEU A 307 33.90 16.46 -0.50
CA LEU A 307 32.52 16.06 -0.75
C LEU A 307 32.43 14.87 -1.72
N SER A 308 33.56 14.22 -2.03
CA SER A 308 33.66 13.14 -3.04
C SER A 308 32.65 12.02 -2.85
N ASP A 309 32.45 11.54 -1.62
CA ASP A 309 31.59 10.40 -1.34
C ASP A 309 30.13 10.70 -1.67
N GLY A 310 29.67 11.90 -1.32
CA GLY A 310 28.33 12.36 -1.64
C GLY A 310 28.15 12.63 -3.15
N TYR A 311 29.19 13.13 -3.83
CA TYR A 311 29.18 13.32 -5.29
C TYR A 311 29.04 11.98 -6.02
N GLU A 312 29.87 10.99 -5.68
CA GLU A 312 29.81 9.65 -6.28
C GLU A 312 28.46 8.97 -6.01
N ALA A 313 27.91 9.11 -4.80
CA ALA A 313 26.58 8.59 -4.48
C ALA A 313 25.47 9.23 -5.33
N LEU A 314 25.53 10.55 -5.56
CA LEU A 314 24.57 11.25 -6.43
C LEU A 314 24.70 10.79 -7.89
N LYS A 315 25.93 10.65 -8.38
CA LYS A 315 26.22 10.19 -9.75
C LYS A 315 25.70 8.78 -10.01
N ILE A 316 25.92 7.84 -9.08
CA ILE A 316 25.37 6.48 -9.17
C ILE A 316 23.84 6.52 -9.28
N PHE A 317 23.19 7.38 -8.48
CA PHE A 317 21.75 7.55 -8.55
C PHE A 317 21.31 8.12 -9.91
N THR A 318 21.98 9.14 -10.43
CA THR A 318 21.70 9.73 -11.75
C THR A 318 21.85 8.70 -12.86
N ASP A 319 22.93 7.94 -12.89
CA ASP A 319 23.15 6.86 -13.86
C ASP A 319 22.06 5.80 -13.78
N ALA A 320 21.57 5.48 -12.57
CA ALA A 320 20.48 4.53 -12.39
C ALA A 320 19.15 4.98 -13.02
N THR A 321 18.96 6.28 -13.28
CA THR A 321 17.75 6.80 -13.96
C THR A 321 17.77 6.59 -15.47
N ARG A 322 18.91 6.15 -16.04
CA ARG A 322 19.14 6.03 -17.49
C ARG A 322 19.55 4.61 -17.85
N HIS A 323 18.58 3.76 -18.19
CA HIS A 323 18.85 2.39 -18.64
C HIS A 323 17.91 1.97 -19.77
N GLY A 324 18.46 1.66 -20.94
CA GLY A 324 17.68 1.13 -22.05
C GLY A 324 17.34 -0.35 -21.85
N LYS A 325 16.04 -0.69 -21.83
CA LYS A 325 15.56 -2.07 -21.84
C LYS A 325 14.83 -2.37 -23.14
N THR A 326 15.35 -3.35 -23.88
CA THR A 326 14.70 -3.88 -25.07
C THR A 326 13.47 -4.69 -24.67
N GLY A 327 12.34 -4.45 -25.34
CA GLY A 327 11.14 -5.27 -25.21
C GLY A 327 11.38 -6.72 -25.57
N VAL A 328 10.51 -7.62 -25.11
CA VAL A 328 10.62 -9.05 -25.40
C VAL A 328 10.32 -9.29 -26.88
N SER A 329 11.36 -9.45 -27.69
CA SER A 329 11.26 -9.94 -29.07
C SER A 329 11.10 -11.46 -29.05
N GLY A 330 9.95 -11.94 -28.59
CA GLY A 330 9.64 -13.37 -28.55
C GLY A 330 9.44 -13.92 -29.97
N LYS A 331 10.30 -14.85 -30.40
CA LYS A 331 10.04 -15.68 -31.59
C LYS A 331 8.81 -16.55 -31.32
N GLY A 332 7.62 -16.13 -31.78
CA GLY A 332 6.41 -16.97 -31.80
C GLY A 332 5.11 -16.35 -31.29
N GLY A 333 5.10 -15.10 -30.80
CA GLY A 333 3.86 -14.41 -30.41
C GLY A 333 3.16 -13.74 -31.60
N ASN A 334 1.83 -13.77 -31.64
CA ASN A 334 1.04 -12.97 -32.59
C ASN A 334 0.83 -11.56 -32.02
N THR A 335 1.72 -10.62 -32.34
CA THR A 335 1.68 -9.24 -31.82
C THR A 335 1.22 -8.21 -32.86
N ALA A 336 0.69 -8.68 -34.00
CA ALA A 336 0.34 -7.84 -35.16
C ALA A 336 1.50 -6.92 -35.64
N GLY A 337 2.76 -7.32 -35.38
CA GLY A 337 3.95 -6.56 -35.76
C GLY A 337 4.34 -5.39 -34.84
N GLY A 338 3.60 -5.16 -33.74
CA GLY A 338 3.90 -4.14 -32.74
C GLY A 338 4.59 -4.67 -31.48
N GLY A 339 4.89 -3.77 -30.53
CA GLY A 339 5.44 -4.11 -29.21
C GLY A 339 6.94 -4.37 -29.17
N THR A 340 7.68 -3.99 -30.21
CA THR A 340 9.14 -4.11 -30.31
C THR A 340 9.84 -2.77 -30.04
N GLY A 341 11.16 -2.80 -29.85
CA GLY A 341 11.97 -1.60 -29.58
C GLY A 341 12.53 -1.57 -28.16
N SER A 342 13.03 -0.40 -27.76
CA SER A 342 13.67 -0.18 -26.45
C SER A 342 13.05 1.03 -25.77
N ALA A 343 12.89 0.96 -24.45
CA ALA A 343 12.45 2.08 -23.64
C ALA A 343 13.43 2.32 -22.50
N ASN A 344 13.52 3.57 -22.03
CA ASN A 344 14.20 3.87 -20.79
C ASN A 344 13.45 3.22 -19.62
N VAL A 345 14.21 2.64 -18.70
CA VAL A 345 13.79 2.17 -17.39
C VAL A 345 14.84 2.61 -16.38
N PHE A 346 14.57 2.43 -15.09
CA PHE A 346 15.59 2.62 -14.07
C PHE A 346 16.39 1.32 -13.90
N ALA A 347 17.73 1.43 -13.80
CA ALA A 347 18.63 0.29 -13.60
C ALA A 347 18.51 -0.30 -12.19
N GLN A 348 18.06 0.51 -11.23
CA GLN A 348 17.87 0.17 -9.83
C GLN A 348 16.46 0.63 -9.39
N PRO A 349 15.90 0.06 -8.31
CA PRO A 349 14.59 0.45 -7.78
C PRO A 349 14.63 1.80 -7.06
N VAL A 350 14.98 2.86 -7.79
CA VAL A 350 15.07 4.23 -7.28
C VAL A 350 13.75 4.98 -7.45
N MET A 351 13.54 6.00 -6.61
CA MET A 351 12.41 6.91 -6.73
C MET A 351 12.92 8.32 -7.01
N LEU A 352 12.38 8.96 -8.05
CA LEU A 352 12.75 10.31 -8.46
C LEU A 352 11.53 11.23 -8.50
N PHE A 353 11.59 12.34 -7.77
CA PHE A 353 10.66 13.46 -7.88
C PHE A 353 11.33 14.61 -8.62
N ALA A 354 10.73 15.08 -9.72
CA ALA A 354 11.32 16.13 -10.54
C ALA A 354 10.29 17.17 -10.97
N ALA A 355 10.70 18.44 -10.94
CA ALA A 355 9.87 19.54 -11.38
C ALA A 355 10.74 20.67 -11.95
N PRO A 356 10.33 21.29 -13.07
CA PRO A 356 11.07 22.43 -13.62
C PRO A 356 10.87 23.72 -12.81
N ALA A 357 9.78 23.85 -12.06
CA ALA A 357 9.43 25.08 -11.35
C ALA A 357 9.73 25.05 -9.84
N GLY A 358 9.63 23.88 -9.20
CA GLY A 358 9.89 23.73 -7.77
C GLY A 358 9.19 22.51 -7.16
N VAL A 359 9.66 22.11 -5.98
CA VAL A 359 9.10 21.03 -5.16
C VAL A 359 8.98 21.54 -3.73
N ALA A 360 7.86 21.25 -3.06
CA ALA A 360 7.64 21.62 -1.67
C ALA A 360 7.20 20.40 -0.85
N LEU A 361 7.73 20.28 0.36
CA LEU A 361 7.29 19.32 1.38
C LEU A 361 6.75 20.12 2.57
N SER A 362 5.50 19.87 2.97
CA SER A 362 4.82 20.65 4.00
C SER A 362 3.95 19.76 4.88
N THR A 363 3.97 20.02 6.18
CA THR A 363 3.17 19.34 7.21
C THR A 363 2.99 20.27 8.41
N GLN A 364 1.93 20.07 9.18
CA GLN A 364 1.72 20.77 10.45
C GLN A 364 2.46 20.14 11.62
N ASP A 365 2.94 18.90 11.45
CA ASP A 365 3.69 18.16 12.47
C ASP A 365 5.17 18.08 12.07
N SER A 366 5.66 16.89 11.71
CA SER A 366 7.09 16.62 11.57
C SER A 366 7.44 16.07 10.17
N ILE A 367 8.60 16.50 9.64
CA ILE A 367 9.24 15.89 8.46
C ILE A 367 10.44 15.08 8.94
N HIS A 368 10.58 13.84 8.46
CA HIS A 368 11.72 12.97 8.74
C HIS A 368 12.47 12.66 7.43
N VAL A 369 13.79 12.86 7.42
CA VAL A 369 14.69 12.49 6.33
C VAL A 369 15.83 11.68 6.95
N ALA A 370 15.95 10.41 6.56
CA ALA A 370 16.95 9.49 7.06
C ALA A 370 17.50 8.64 5.92
N ALA A 371 18.80 8.37 5.96
CA ALA A 371 19.49 7.47 5.04
C ALA A 371 20.62 6.77 5.80
N ASP A 372 20.84 5.48 5.53
CA ASP A 372 21.92 4.71 6.17
C ASP A 372 23.31 5.08 5.62
N HIS A 373 23.36 5.74 4.46
CA HIS A 373 24.60 6.17 3.81
C HIS A 373 24.70 7.70 3.78
N HIS A 374 24.14 8.36 2.75
CA HIS A 374 24.34 9.79 2.54
C HIS A 374 23.02 10.56 2.41
N VAL A 375 23.00 11.78 2.94
CA VAL A 375 21.98 12.80 2.68
C VAL A 375 22.67 14.00 2.03
N ASN A 376 22.37 14.23 0.74
CA ASN A 376 22.93 15.34 -0.02
C ASN A 376 21.91 16.48 -0.14
N LEU A 377 22.29 17.69 0.29
CA LEU A 377 21.49 18.91 0.12
C LEU A 377 22.25 19.90 -0.77
N VAL A 378 21.97 19.85 -2.08
CA VAL A 378 22.68 20.64 -3.08
C VAL A 378 21.81 21.80 -3.57
N SER A 379 22.37 23.01 -3.53
CA SER A 379 21.75 24.21 -4.10
C SER A 379 22.78 24.96 -4.94
N ALA A 380 22.45 25.29 -6.19
CA ALA A 380 23.32 26.09 -7.05
C ALA A 380 23.43 27.56 -6.60
N GLN A 381 22.53 28.01 -5.73
CA GLN A 381 22.53 29.36 -5.15
C GLN A 381 22.72 29.28 -3.63
N SER A 382 21.67 29.55 -2.86
CA SER A 382 21.71 29.58 -1.39
C SER A 382 20.94 28.41 -0.81
N THR A 383 21.50 27.79 0.23
CA THR A 383 20.76 26.91 1.14
C THR A 383 20.36 27.71 2.37
N HIS A 384 19.06 27.80 2.65
CA HIS A 384 18.53 28.45 3.85
C HIS A 384 18.08 27.41 4.86
N VAL A 385 18.67 27.41 6.05
CA VAL A 385 18.27 26.57 7.18
C VAL A 385 17.74 27.48 8.28
N VAL A 386 16.46 27.31 8.61
CA VAL A 386 15.77 28.14 9.61
C VAL A 386 15.07 27.24 10.62
N ALA A 387 15.30 27.48 11.90
CA ALA A 387 14.65 26.77 12.99
C ALA A 387 13.97 27.77 13.93
N GLY A 388 12.69 27.55 14.24
CA GLY A 388 11.93 28.45 15.13
C GLY A 388 12.35 28.38 16.60
N LYS A 389 13.07 27.33 17.00
CA LYS A 389 13.53 27.12 18.38
C LYS A 389 15.03 26.85 18.46
N SER A 390 15.47 25.72 17.93
CA SER A 390 16.86 25.26 18.03
C SER A 390 17.27 24.53 16.75
N LEU A 391 18.51 24.74 16.33
CA LEU A 391 19.21 23.90 15.35
C LEU A 391 20.21 23.05 16.13
N LEU A 392 20.03 21.74 16.13
CA LEU A 392 20.90 20.79 16.81
C LEU A 392 21.59 19.91 15.77
N ALA A 393 22.91 19.81 15.84
CA ALA A 393 23.72 18.94 15.00
C ALA A 393 24.66 18.13 15.91
N SER A 394 24.57 16.80 15.82
CA SER A 394 25.43 15.87 16.53
C SER A 394 26.09 14.96 15.52
N ILE A 395 27.43 14.98 15.46
CA ILE A 395 28.22 14.28 14.45
C ILE A 395 29.17 13.33 15.16
N ALA A 396 29.20 12.06 14.71
CA ALA A 396 29.99 11.02 15.35
C ALA A 396 31.50 11.12 15.05
N GLU A 397 31.85 11.57 13.84
CA GLU A 397 33.24 11.63 13.39
C GLU A 397 33.75 13.07 13.30
N LYS A 398 33.25 13.88 12.34
CA LYS A 398 33.81 15.20 12.05
C LYS A 398 32.78 16.20 11.52
N LEU A 399 32.94 17.48 11.90
CA LEU A 399 32.21 18.60 11.33
C LEU A 399 33.17 19.48 10.52
N SER A 400 32.92 19.64 9.23
CA SER A 400 33.66 20.53 8.33
C SER A 400 32.75 21.60 7.75
N LEU A 401 33.14 22.87 7.88
CA LEU A 401 32.43 24.03 7.34
C LEU A 401 33.39 24.86 6.49
N PHE A 402 33.17 24.87 5.18
CA PHE A 402 34.02 25.59 4.23
C PHE A 402 33.27 26.73 3.54
N ALA A 403 33.90 27.91 3.46
CA ALA A 403 33.37 29.08 2.77
C ALA A 403 34.46 29.65 1.84
N GLN A 404 34.25 29.52 0.52
CA GLN A 404 35.28 29.84 -0.47
C GLN A 404 35.55 31.34 -0.65
N ASN A 405 34.48 32.15 -0.78
CA ASN A 405 34.61 33.51 -1.31
C ASN A 405 34.28 34.63 -0.31
N ALA A 406 33.24 34.47 0.51
CA ALA A 406 32.69 35.54 1.34
C ALA A 406 33.03 35.40 2.85
N GLY A 407 33.79 34.37 3.22
CA GLY A 407 34.15 34.06 4.61
C GLY A 407 32.99 33.51 5.44
N MET A 408 33.23 33.35 6.74
CA MET A 408 32.29 32.78 7.72
C MET A 408 31.88 33.82 8.77
N LYS A 409 30.62 33.75 9.21
CA LYS A 409 30.04 34.61 10.25
C LYS A 409 29.34 33.75 11.30
N LEU A 410 29.79 33.83 12.54
CA LEU A 410 29.24 33.12 13.70
C LEU A 410 28.86 34.15 14.76
N PHE A 411 27.56 34.35 14.98
CA PHE A 411 27.05 35.34 15.92
C PHE A 411 26.03 34.72 16.88
N ALA A 412 26.19 34.99 18.16
CA ALA A 412 25.13 34.84 19.15
C ALA A 412 24.67 36.25 19.55
N ALA A 413 23.44 36.63 19.20
CA ALA A 413 22.88 37.93 19.58
C ALA A 413 22.71 38.05 21.11
N LYS A 414 22.38 36.93 21.75
CA LYS A 414 22.33 36.74 23.20
C LYS A 414 22.83 35.33 23.51
N GLY A 415 23.33 35.13 24.72
CA GLY A 415 23.93 33.86 25.14
C GLY A 415 25.41 33.77 24.76
N LYS A 416 26.10 32.79 25.34
CA LYS A 416 27.54 32.56 25.14
C LYS A 416 27.81 31.86 23.81
N ILE A 417 28.93 32.17 23.19
CA ILE A 417 29.58 31.31 22.20
C ILE A 417 30.63 30.51 22.96
N GLU A 418 30.57 29.19 22.84
CA GLU A 418 31.48 28.27 23.54
C GLU A 418 32.09 27.32 22.51
N VAL A 419 33.43 27.26 22.49
CA VAL A 419 34.22 26.39 21.62
C VAL A 419 35.19 25.64 22.51
N GLN A 420 35.11 24.31 22.50
CA GLN A 420 35.92 23.43 23.34
C GLN A 420 36.41 22.24 22.52
N ALA A 421 37.68 21.90 22.67
CA ALA A 421 38.26 20.63 22.21
C ALA A 421 38.65 19.84 23.47
N HIS A 422 37.99 18.71 23.70
CA HIS A 422 38.11 17.96 24.96
C HIS A 422 39.36 17.08 25.04
N ASP A 423 39.89 16.68 23.88
CA ASP A 423 41.02 15.74 23.76
C ASP A 423 42.02 16.18 22.67
N ASP A 424 41.87 17.39 22.12
CA ASP A 424 42.74 17.92 21.07
C ASP A 424 42.83 19.46 21.14
N ASN A 425 43.54 20.07 20.19
CA ASN A 425 43.83 21.48 20.13
C ASN A 425 42.68 22.31 19.57
N ILE A 426 42.63 23.58 19.96
CA ILE A 426 41.92 24.63 19.24
C ILE A 426 42.96 25.45 18.47
N GLU A 427 42.89 25.44 17.13
CA GLU A 427 43.75 26.24 16.26
C GLU A 427 42.99 27.41 15.63
N LEU A 428 43.53 28.64 15.80
CA LEU A 428 42.97 29.87 15.23
C LEU A 428 44.05 30.62 14.46
N THR A 429 44.04 30.48 13.13
CA THR A 429 45.06 31.06 12.24
C THR A 429 44.43 32.06 11.28
N ALA A 430 45.08 33.21 11.09
CA ALA A 430 44.69 34.19 10.07
C ALA A 430 45.92 34.71 9.33
N GLN A 431 45.86 34.74 7.98
CA GLN A 431 46.95 35.30 7.16
C GLN A 431 47.19 36.80 7.41
N LYS A 432 46.15 37.52 7.84
CA LYS A 432 46.22 38.95 8.15
C LYS A 432 46.36 39.16 9.67
N ALA A 433 45.29 39.56 10.32
CA ALA A 433 45.29 39.88 11.75
C ALA A 433 44.30 38.99 12.50
N VAL A 434 44.72 38.53 13.68
CA VAL A 434 43.82 37.98 14.71
C VAL A 434 43.53 39.09 15.70
N ARG A 435 42.24 39.37 15.97
CA ARG A 435 41.81 40.42 16.90
C ARG A 435 41.00 39.80 18.04
N LEU A 436 41.62 39.65 19.22
CA LEU A 436 40.95 39.20 20.43
C LEU A 436 40.62 40.42 21.32
N VAL A 437 39.33 40.68 21.55
CA VAL A 437 38.86 41.86 22.29
C VAL A 437 37.70 41.50 23.20
N SER A 438 37.80 41.88 24.48
CA SER A 438 36.66 42.06 25.37
C SER A 438 36.32 43.54 25.42
N ALA A 439 35.10 43.92 25.02
CA ALA A 439 34.72 45.33 24.91
C ALA A 439 34.46 46.00 26.27
N THR A 440 34.03 45.22 27.26
CA THR A 440 33.57 45.72 28.56
C THR A 440 34.29 45.10 29.74
N GLU A 441 34.76 43.86 29.61
CA GLU A 441 35.31 43.08 30.72
C GLU A 441 36.75 42.63 30.38
N THR A 442 37.11 41.40 30.76
CA THR A 442 38.48 40.91 30.73
C THR A 442 38.73 39.97 29.56
N ILE A 443 40.00 39.85 29.17
CA ILE A 443 40.53 38.71 28.41
C ILE A 443 41.33 37.87 29.40
N GLN A 444 40.97 36.59 29.55
CA GLN A 444 41.68 35.65 30.41
C GLN A 444 42.39 34.61 29.54
N VAL A 445 43.70 34.46 29.76
CA VAL A 445 44.53 33.44 29.10
C VAL A 445 45.24 32.69 30.20
N ALA A 446 44.96 31.39 30.32
CA ALA A 446 45.53 30.52 31.33
C ALA A 446 45.86 29.17 30.69
N ALA A 447 47.00 28.59 31.09
CA ALA A 447 47.46 27.30 30.62
C ALA A 447 48.12 26.54 31.79
N GLN A 448 48.09 25.20 31.73
CA GLN A 448 48.72 24.36 32.76
C GLN A 448 50.24 24.28 32.59
N GLN A 449 50.72 24.27 31.34
CA GLN A 449 52.15 24.11 31.02
C GLN A 449 52.85 25.46 30.81
N ASP A 450 52.48 26.19 29.76
CA ASP A 450 53.05 27.50 29.48
C ASP A 450 52.12 28.41 28.65
N VAL A 451 52.43 29.71 28.69
CA VAL A 451 51.85 30.73 27.80
C VAL A 451 52.99 31.46 27.08
N LEU A 452 53.04 31.34 25.75
CA LEU A 452 54.04 32.00 24.90
C LEU A 452 53.38 33.07 24.02
N LEU A 453 53.86 34.30 24.13
CA LEU A 453 53.52 35.40 23.22
C LEU A 453 54.78 35.79 22.45
N THR A 454 54.78 35.67 21.12
CA THR A 454 55.98 35.88 20.30
C THR A 454 55.72 36.71 19.05
N SER A 455 56.72 37.51 18.63
CA SER A 455 56.70 38.28 17.38
C SER A 455 58.11 38.64 16.95
N GLY A 456 58.51 38.30 15.72
CA GLY A 456 59.79 38.72 15.13
C GLY A 456 61.04 38.29 15.91
N GLY A 457 60.95 37.21 16.69
CA GLY A 457 62.02 36.71 17.57
C GLY A 457 62.00 37.26 18.99
N ALA A 458 61.20 38.29 19.30
CA ALA A 458 60.94 38.71 20.68
C ALA A 458 59.80 37.89 21.29
N TYR A 459 59.87 37.59 22.59
CA TYR A 459 58.84 36.81 23.28
C TYR A 459 58.66 37.15 24.77
N ILE A 460 57.47 36.80 25.26
CA ILE A 460 57.13 36.70 26.68
C ILE A 460 56.68 35.25 26.93
N LEU A 461 57.35 34.56 27.86
CA LEU A 461 57.02 33.19 28.26
C LEU A 461 56.63 33.18 29.74
N ILE A 462 55.47 32.60 30.05
CA ILE A 462 55.02 32.33 31.43
C ILE A 462 55.06 30.81 31.63
N LYS A 463 55.93 30.32 32.51
CA LYS A 463 56.17 28.87 32.69
C LYS A 463 56.77 28.57 34.08
N ASP A 464 56.31 27.50 34.72
CA ASP A 464 56.82 27.03 36.02
C ASP A 464 56.84 28.11 37.13
N GLY A 465 55.90 29.06 37.08
CA GLY A 465 55.83 30.23 37.97
C GLY A 465 56.79 31.37 37.62
N ASN A 466 57.55 31.26 36.53
CA ASN A 466 58.49 32.27 36.04
C ASN A 466 57.90 33.08 34.88
N ILE A 467 58.41 34.30 34.69
CA ILE A 467 58.15 35.17 33.53
C ILE A 467 59.49 35.46 32.84
N GLU A 468 59.66 35.03 31.59
CA GLU A 468 60.82 35.35 30.75
C GLU A 468 60.45 36.39 29.70
N ILE A 469 61.25 37.46 29.58
CA ILE A 469 61.06 38.52 28.59
C ILE A 469 62.35 38.69 27.79
N HIS A 470 62.40 38.15 26.58
CA HIS A 470 63.59 38.20 25.72
C HIS A 470 63.28 38.91 24.40
N ALA A 471 64.25 39.69 23.92
CA ALA A 471 64.19 40.31 22.60
C ALA A 471 65.59 40.38 21.97
N PRO A 472 65.74 40.14 20.65
CA PRO A 472 67.01 40.32 19.95
C PRO A 472 67.42 41.81 19.83
N GLY A 473 66.47 42.72 20.01
CA GLY A 473 66.68 44.17 20.02
C GLY A 473 66.62 44.75 21.43
N LYS A 474 66.02 45.95 21.54
CA LYS A 474 65.83 46.64 22.81
C LYS A 474 64.57 46.15 23.53
N VAL A 475 64.67 45.86 24.81
CA VAL A 475 63.52 45.81 25.73
C VAL A 475 63.38 47.20 26.37
N ASP A 476 62.26 47.89 26.11
CA ASP A 476 62.03 49.27 26.57
C ASP A 476 60.89 49.33 27.59
N PHE A 477 61.21 49.63 28.85
CA PHE A 477 60.21 49.80 29.92
C PHE A 477 59.97 51.29 30.17
N LYS A 478 58.72 51.76 30.03
CA LYS A 478 58.32 53.16 30.26
C LYS A 478 57.35 53.27 31.43
N GLY A 479 57.77 53.89 32.53
CA GLY A 479 56.96 54.11 33.73
C GLY A 479 57.62 55.12 34.69
N ALA A 480 56.83 55.74 35.56
CA ALA A 480 57.33 56.72 36.55
C ALA A 480 57.98 56.07 37.79
N SER A 481 57.74 54.78 38.04
CA SER A 481 58.27 54.01 39.19
C SER A 481 58.35 52.51 38.87
N PHE A 482 59.37 51.82 39.36
CA PHE A 482 59.52 50.37 39.25
C PHE A 482 59.78 49.77 40.65
N ASN A 483 58.78 49.15 41.26
CA ASN A 483 58.88 48.51 42.57
C ASN A 483 58.82 46.99 42.42
N PHE A 484 59.86 46.28 42.88
CA PHE A 484 59.91 44.83 42.95
C PHE A 484 59.75 44.37 44.41
N SER A 485 58.52 44.47 44.92
CA SER A 485 58.09 43.82 46.18
C SER A 485 58.05 42.30 45.95
N GLY A 486 58.51 41.51 46.92
CA GLY A 486 58.77 40.06 46.79
C GLY A 486 57.63 39.19 46.22
N PRO A 487 57.87 37.88 46.04
CA PRO A 487 56.99 37.00 45.27
C PRO A 487 55.60 36.85 45.89
N VAL A 488 54.58 36.80 45.03
CA VAL A 488 53.18 36.49 45.35
C VAL A 488 52.65 35.54 44.27
N SER A 489 51.68 34.69 44.61
CA SER A 489 51.03 33.77 43.67
C SER A 489 49.51 33.94 43.69
N GLU A 490 48.89 33.66 42.55
CA GLU A 490 47.44 33.63 42.36
C GLU A 490 47.07 32.33 41.63
N THR A 491 45.97 31.68 42.01
CA THR A 491 45.56 30.39 41.45
C THR A 491 44.41 30.58 40.47
N TYR A 492 44.56 30.07 39.24
CA TYR A 492 43.48 30.03 38.25
C TYR A 492 42.89 28.61 38.15
N ALA A 493 41.58 28.47 38.33
CA ALA A 493 40.90 27.19 38.20
C ALA A 493 40.71 26.86 36.71
N LEU A 494 41.61 26.03 36.16
CA LEU A 494 41.46 25.52 34.80
C LEU A 494 40.24 24.57 34.71
N PRO A 495 39.50 24.58 33.59
CA PRO A 495 38.41 23.64 33.37
C PRO A 495 38.94 22.21 33.45
N GLN A 496 38.30 21.38 34.30
CA GLN A 496 38.64 19.97 34.42
C GLN A 496 37.89 19.17 33.36
N PHE A 497 38.61 18.74 32.34
CA PHE A 497 38.10 17.75 31.39
C PHE A 497 38.15 16.38 32.05
N LYS A 498 36.99 15.84 32.41
CA LYS A 498 36.89 14.54 33.08
C LYS A 498 37.36 13.44 32.13
N PRO A 499 38.19 12.48 32.59
CA PRO A 499 38.56 11.32 31.77
C PRO A 499 37.32 10.52 31.36
N SER A 500 37.38 9.88 30.18
CA SER A 500 36.25 9.21 29.53
C SER A 500 35.67 8.02 30.29
N TYR A 501 36.39 7.46 31.27
CA TYR A 501 35.96 6.30 32.05
C TYR A 501 35.93 6.62 33.54
N GLN A 502 34.82 6.27 34.19
CA GLN A 502 34.62 6.32 35.64
C GLN A 502 34.19 4.94 36.13
N ALA A 503 34.81 4.46 37.21
CA ALA A 503 34.39 3.25 37.89
C ALA A 503 34.28 3.52 39.40
N GLN A 504 33.26 2.95 40.03
CA GLN A 504 33.06 2.91 41.47
C GLN A 504 32.66 1.48 41.81
N TYR A 505 33.27 0.90 42.86
CA TYR A 505 33.07 -0.50 43.21
C TYR A 505 32.35 -0.59 44.54
N ILE A 506 31.46 -1.58 44.70
CA ILE A 506 30.85 -1.91 45.99
C ILE A 506 31.56 -3.15 46.51
N LEU A 507 32.19 -3.03 47.68
CA LEU A 507 32.74 -4.18 48.38
C LEU A 507 31.61 -4.93 49.06
N LYS A 508 31.53 -6.24 48.80
CA LYS A 508 30.55 -7.13 49.43
C LYS A 508 31.26 -8.23 50.18
N ASN A 509 30.70 -8.61 51.32
CA ASN A 509 31.15 -9.76 52.08
C ASN A 509 30.91 -11.02 51.25
N GLN A 510 31.94 -11.85 51.12
CA GLN A 510 31.91 -13.07 50.30
C GLN A 510 30.96 -14.14 50.86
N ALA A 511 30.65 -14.11 52.16
CA ALA A 511 29.83 -15.10 52.83
C ALA A 511 28.31 -14.85 52.66
N ASP A 512 27.87 -13.59 52.70
CA ASP A 512 26.46 -13.22 52.76
C ASP A 512 26.04 -12.14 51.75
N GLY A 513 26.99 -11.60 50.98
CA GLY A 513 26.74 -10.58 49.96
C GLY A 513 26.41 -9.18 50.49
N THR A 514 26.49 -8.96 51.82
CA THR A 514 26.21 -7.66 52.43
C THR A 514 27.31 -6.64 52.08
N PRO A 515 26.98 -5.35 51.86
CA PRO A 515 28.00 -4.34 51.62
C PRO A 515 28.94 -4.19 52.81
N LEU A 516 30.25 -4.23 52.56
CA LEU A 516 31.28 -3.98 53.56
C LEU A 516 31.39 -2.47 53.77
N VAL A 517 30.79 -1.95 54.83
CA VAL A 517 30.76 -0.52 55.19
C VAL A 517 31.98 -0.15 56.04
N GLN A 518 32.53 1.07 55.84
CA GLN A 518 33.73 1.57 56.55
C GLN A 518 34.93 0.61 56.49
N HIS A 519 34.98 -0.20 55.44
CA HIS A 519 35.92 -1.29 55.32
C HIS A 519 37.15 -0.86 54.51
N ALA A 520 38.34 -1.14 55.06
CA ALA A 520 39.59 -0.71 54.44
C ALA A 520 39.83 -1.49 53.14
N TYR A 521 40.26 -0.78 52.09
CA TYR A 521 40.61 -1.38 50.81
C TYR A 521 41.81 -0.70 50.16
N GLU A 522 42.46 -1.44 49.27
CA GLU A 522 43.50 -1.00 48.34
C GLU A 522 42.99 -1.14 46.90
N LEU A 523 42.93 -0.03 46.16
CA LEU A 523 42.61 -0.01 44.73
C LEU A 523 43.87 0.40 43.95
N LYS A 524 44.42 -0.53 43.17
CA LYS A 524 45.59 -0.34 42.30
C LYS A 524 45.15 -0.17 40.86
N LEU A 525 45.50 0.98 40.29
CA LEU A 525 45.35 1.28 38.87
C LEU A 525 46.56 0.73 38.08
N PRO A 526 46.41 0.33 36.80
CA PRO A 526 47.53 -0.10 35.97
C PRO A 526 48.64 0.93 35.78
N SER A 527 48.34 2.21 36.02
CA SER A 527 49.33 3.30 36.06
C SER A 527 50.31 3.22 37.23
N GLY A 528 50.15 2.25 38.14
CA GLY A 528 50.92 2.13 39.38
C GLY A 528 50.38 2.98 40.54
N ARG A 529 49.37 3.83 40.29
CA ARG A 529 48.71 4.61 41.33
C ARG A 529 47.90 3.70 42.25
N THR A 530 48.20 3.73 43.55
CA THR A 530 47.48 2.98 44.59
C THR A 530 46.63 3.94 45.41
N LEU A 531 45.36 3.59 45.61
CA LEU A 531 44.41 4.33 46.44
C LEU A 531 44.06 3.47 47.64
N LEU A 532 44.32 3.99 48.84
CA LEU A 532 43.91 3.39 50.10
C LEU A 532 42.71 4.19 50.63
N GLY A 533 41.68 3.49 51.08
CA GLY A 533 40.48 4.15 51.60
C GLY A 533 39.60 3.21 52.40
N HIS A 534 38.56 3.78 53.00
CA HIS A 534 37.45 3.03 53.59
C HIS A 534 36.22 3.21 52.71
N THR A 535 35.42 2.17 52.59
CA THR A 535 34.13 2.26 51.90
C THR A 535 33.14 3.13 52.68
N ASN A 536 32.20 3.77 51.97
CA ASN A 536 31.16 4.57 52.60
C ASN A 536 30.07 3.70 53.27
N ASP A 537 29.00 4.34 53.77
CA ASP A 537 27.87 3.69 54.44
C ASP A 537 27.04 2.78 53.51
N LEU A 538 27.33 2.78 52.21
CA LEU A 538 26.75 1.90 51.19
C LEU A 538 27.74 0.81 50.71
N GLY A 539 28.94 0.76 51.29
CA GLY A 539 30.00 -0.17 50.90
C GLY A 539 30.74 0.21 49.62
N GLU A 540 30.59 1.44 49.14
CA GLU A 540 31.21 1.92 47.90
C GLU A 540 32.63 2.45 48.12
N THR A 541 33.53 2.17 47.18
CA THR A 541 34.84 2.81 47.07
C THR A 541 34.71 4.26 46.58
N ILE A 542 35.78 5.04 46.70
CA ILE A 542 35.87 6.31 45.97
C ILE A 542 35.84 6.07 44.45
N PRO A 543 35.19 6.94 43.65
CA PRO A 543 35.19 6.83 42.21
C PRO A 543 36.60 7.05 41.65
N VAL A 544 37.02 6.17 40.75
CA VAL A 544 38.27 6.25 39.99
C VAL A 544 38.00 6.62 38.55
N TYR A 545 38.86 7.49 38.01
CA TYR A 545 38.80 7.97 36.64
C TYR A 545 40.03 7.50 35.87
N THR A 546 39.82 6.99 34.67
CA THR A 546 40.88 6.57 33.74
C THR A 546 40.64 7.11 32.34
N PRO A 547 41.71 7.40 31.56
CA PRO A 547 41.56 7.84 30.17
C PRO A 547 41.04 6.73 29.25
N THR A 548 41.29 5.46 29.58
CA THR A 548 40.79 4.28 28.85
C THR A 548 40.18 3.25 29.80
N ALA A 549 39.35 2.35 29.29
CA ALA A 549 38.86 1.19 30.05
C ALA A 549 40.05 0.33 30.47
N GLN A 550 40.30 0.24 31.77
CA GLN A 550 41.46 -0.45 32.33
C GLN A 550 41.04 -1.35 33.48
N PRO A 551 41.58 -2.58 33.59
CA PRO A 551 41.33 -3.44 34.73
C PRO A 551 42.00 -2.84 35.96
N VAL A 552 41.25 -2.65 37.04
CA VAL A 552 41.81 -2.23 38.33
C VAL A 552 41.90 -3.44 39.25
N SER A 553 42.93 -3.48 40.09
CA SER A 553 43.04 -4.47 41.15
C SER A 553 42.45 -3.88 42.43
N LEU A 554 41.42 -4.50 42.96
CA LEU A 554 40.76 -4.10 44.21
C LEU A 554 40.95 -5.19 45.25
N LYS A 555 41.56 -4.84 46.38
CA LYS A 555 41.81 -5.73 47.50
C LYS A 555 41.16 -5.15 48.76
N ALA A 556 40.19 -5.86 49.33
CA ALA A 556 39.71 -5.58 50.68
C ALA A 556 40.70 -6.13 51.71
N PHE A 557 40.98 -5.39 52.78
CA PHE A 557 41.84 -5.86 53.86
C PHE A 557 41.05 -6.70 54.86
N GLU A 558 41.57 -7.85 55.26
CA GLU A 558 41.01 -8.59 56.40
C GLU A 558 41.15 -7.73 57.67
N GLN A 559 40.01 -7.41 58.29
CA GLN A 559 40.00 -6.77 59.60
C GLN A 559 40.15 -7.86 60.65
N ASP A 560 41.34 -7.95 61.26
CA ASP A 560 41.51 -8.73 62.47
C ASP A 560 40.60 -8.14 63.56
N LYS A 561 39.79 -8.99 64.19
CA LYS A 561 39.03 -8.62 65.38
C LYS A 561 40.04 -8.38 66.51
N GLU A 562 40.41 -7.13 66.75
CA GLU A 562 40.99 -6.76 68.03
C GLU A 562 39.88 -6.77 69.09
N ASP A 563 39.97 -7.69 70.04
CA ASP A 563 39.21 -7.64 71.28
C ASP A 563 39.62 -6.37 72.05
N MET A 564 38.86 -5.30 71.89
CA MET A 564 39.02 -4.09 72.71
C MET A 564 38.69 -4.44 74.17
N GLN A 565 39.72 -4.55 75.00
CA GLN A 565 39.54 -4.52 76.45
C GLN A 565 39.11 -3.10 76.88
N PRO A 566 38.03 -2.95 77.67
CA PRO A 566 37.58 -1.64 78.12
C PRO A 566 38.63 -1.01 79.03
N TRP A 567 38.94 0.26 78.75
CA TRP A 567 39.90 1.03 79.52
C TRP A 567 39.35 1.28 80.93
N LYS A 568 40.13 0.95 81.97
CA LYS A 568 39.81 1.31 83.35
C LYS A 568 40.01 2.82 83.56
N TYR A 569 38.94 3.53 83.88
CA TYR A 569 39.01 4.89 84.38
C TYR A 569 39.54 4.92 85.83
N ALA A 570 40.56 5.74 86.08
CA ALA A 570 41.02 6.07 87.43
C ALA A 570 40.28 7.33 87.91
N GLY A 571 39.18 7.13 88.63
CA GLY A 571 38.39 8.20 89.24
C GLY A 571 36.93 7.81 89.35
N GLY A 572 36.51 7.39 90.55
CA GLY A 572 35.15 6.92 90.82
C GLY A 572 34.10 7.98 90.46
N GLY A 573 33.27 7.64 89.48
CA GLY A 573 32.07 8.36 89.07
C GLY A 573 31.46 7.61 87.89
N GLU A 574 30.22 7.16 88.02
CA GLU A 574 29.52 6.41 86.97
C GLU A 574 29.41 7.21 85.67
N PRO A 575 29.72 6.62 84.50
CA PRO A 575 29.37 7.19 83.21
C PRO A 575 28.00 6.66 82.77
N ASP A 576 27.00 7.54 82.79
CA ASP A 576 25.71 7.31 82.14
C ASP A 576 25.83 7.72 80.67
N ILE A 577 26.51 6.88 79.88
CA ILE A 577 26.49 6.96 78.42
C ILE A 577 26.42 5.52 77.88
N TRP A 578 25.21 5.04 77.68
CA TRP A 578 24.93 3.84 76.89
C TRP A 578 25.05 4.23 75.41
N ALA A 579 26.17 3.89 74.78
CA ALA A 579 26.22 3.76 73.33
C ALA A 579 25.65 2.38 72.98
N ASP A 580 24.32 2.27 73.00
CA ASP A 580 23.61 1.09 72.54
C ASP A 580 23.69 1.01 71.00
N TYR A 581 24.44 0.02 70.53
CA TYR A 581 24.14 -0.63 69.26
C TYR A 581 22.95 -1.59 69.47
N LEU A 582 21.90 -1.38 68.68
CA LEU A 582 20.89 -2.37 68.23
C LEU A 582 19.93 -2.98 69.26
N LYS A 583 18.65 -2.57 69.19
CA LYS A 583 17.44 -3.42 68.96
C LYS A 583 16.14 -2.58 69.09
N VAL A 584 15.39 -2.36 68.01
CA VAL A 584 14.06 -2.98 67.63
C VAL A 584 13.08 -1.81 67.45
N ASP A 585 12.37 -1.65 66.34
CA ASP A 585 11.08 -2.34 66.14
C ASP A 585 10.69 -2.52 64.64
N PRO A 586 10.19 -3.70 64.24
CA PRO A 586 9.45 -3.92 63.01
C PRO A 586 7.95 -3.76 63.27
N ASP A 587 7.37 -2.62 62.86
CA ASP A 587 5.97 -2.47 62.40
C ASP A 587 5.62 -0.97 62.41
N GLU A 588 5.66 -0.33 61.25
CA GLU A 588 4.81 0.82 60.91
C GLU A 588 5.04 1.22 59.44
N ARG A 589 4.19 0.69 58.55
CA ARG A 589 3.64 1.39 57.38
C ARG A 589 2.62 0.51 56.67
N ALA A 590 1.35 0.88 56.84
CA ALA A 590 0.34 0.77 55.81
C ALA A 590 0.63 1.78 54.68
#